data_AF-A0A3A8EMU8-F1
#
_entry.id   AF-A0A3A8EMU8-F1
#
_cell.length_a   1.000
_cell.length_b   1.000
_cell.length_c   1.000
_cell.angle_alpha   90.00
_cell.angle_beta   90.00
_cell.angle_gamma   90.00
#
_symmetry.space_group_name_H-M   'P 1'
#
loop_
_entity.id
_entity.type
_entity.pdbx_description
1 polymer ?
#
loop_
_entity_poly.entity_id
_entity_poly.type
_entity_poly.pdbx_seq_one_letter_code
_entity_poly.pdbx_strand_id
1 'polypeptide(L)'
;MRFIDTFNAAESERHISLDLYQPLELQIKALAHQIRLYEPEIIVASDAEADLVLAALPHLACCAAVLEQPLLRHVKPEQLQAQHHIHIRLRTPHPMFQLLAEKFFVIDTEDESLEYSVQHLLNTYMIEPFD
;
A
#
# COMPACT_ATOMS: atom_id res chain seq x y z
N MET A 1 -2.93 0.15 10.18
CA MET A 1 -2.69 0.80 8.87
C MET A 1 -2.69 2.31 9.06
N ARG A 2 -1.96 3.07 8.24
CA ARG A 2 -1.94 4.54 8.26
C ARG A 2 -2.36 5.10 6.91
N PHE A 3 -3.20 6.12 6.92
CA PHE A 3 -3.61 6.91 5.76
C PHE A 3 -2.96 8.28 5.86
N ILE A 4 -2.31 8.71 4.80
CA ILE A 4 -1.60 9.99 4.73
C ILE A 4 -2.32 10.87 3.69
N ASP A 5 -2.67 12.08 4.10
CA ASP A 5 -3.27 13.12 3.27
C ASP A 5 -2.64 14.47 3.69
N THR A 6 -1.56 14.85 3.03
CA THR A 6 -0.81 16.06 3.31
C THR A 6 -1.54 17.34 2.88
N PHE A 7 -2.57 17.24 2.05
CA PHE A 7 -3.44 18.39 1.72
C PHE A 7 -4.38 18.75 2.88
N ASN A 8 -4.68 17.80 3.76
CA ASN A 8 -5.46 18.06 4.97
C ASN A 8 -4.60 18.66 6.09
N ALA A 9 -4.63 20.00 6.17
CA ALA A 9 -3.90 20.75 7.18
C ALA A 9 -4.34 20.51 8.64
N ALA A 10 -5.51 19.89 8.86
CA ALA A 10 -6.02 19.61 10.20
C ALA A 10 -5.55 18.25 10.73
N GLU A 11 -5.48 17.24 9.86
CA GLU A 11 -5.06 15.89 10.21
C GLU A 11 -4.42 15.23 8.99
N SER A 12 -3.09 15.37 8.88
CA SER A 12 -2.34 14.87 7.73
C SER A 12 -2.09 13.36 7.75
N GLU A 13 -2.33 12.73 8.90
CA GLU A 13 -2.17 11.29 9.09
C GLU A 13 -3.29 10.74 9.97
N ARG A 14 -3.88 9.63 9.54
CA ARG A 14 -4.93 8.91 10.26
C ARG A 14 -4.59 7.44 10.40
N HIS A 15 -4.73 6.91 11.61
CA HIS A 15 -4.61 5.47 11.85
C HIS A 15 -5.94 4.77 11.55
N ILE A 16 -5.91 3.80 10.65
CA ILE A 16 -7.05 2.97 10.27
C ILE A 16 -6.87 1.59 10.91
N SER A 17 -7.91 1.16 11.63
CA SER A 17 -8.01 -0.18 12.20
C SER A 17 -9.13 -0.93 11.48
N LEU A 18 -8.81 -2.11 10.97
CA LEU A 18 -9.75 -2.99 10.29
C LEU A 18 -9.88 -4.29 11.09
N ASP A 19 -11.09 -4.83 11.12
CA ASP A 19 -11.34 -6.14 11.73
C ASP A 19 -10.87 -7.26 10.81
N LEU A 20 -9.64 -7.72 11.03
CA LEU A 20 -9.00 -8.77 10.23
C LEU A 20 -9.55 -10.19 10.52
N TYR A 21 -10.51 -10.33 11.44
CA TYR A 21 -11.19 -11.61 11.70
C TYR A 21 -12.40 -11.85 10.80
N GLN A 22 -12.84 -10.82 10.07
CA GLN A 22 -13.95 -10.96 9.13
C GLN A 22 -13.53 -11.73 7.87
N PRO A 23 -14.48 -12.29 7.11
CA PRO A 23 -14.22 -12.76 5.76
C PRO A 23 -13.50 -11.71 4.90
N LEU A 24 -12.54 -12.14 4.08
CA LEU A 24 -11.71 -11.27 3.24
C LEU A 24 -12.53 -10.27 2.40
N GLU A 25 -13.66 -10.71 1.84
CA GLU A 25 -14.53 -9.82 1.05
C GLU A 25 -15.10 -8.65 1.88
N LEU A 26 -15.41 -8.88 3.17
CA LEU A 26 -15.88 -7.83 4.06
C LEU A 26 -14.74 -6.89 4.45
N GLN A 27 -13.54 -7.43 4.68
CA GLN A 27 -12.34 -6.62 4.92
C GLN A 27 -12.04 -5.69 3.74
N ILE A 28 -12.09 -6.21 2.49
CA ILE A 28 -11.86 -5.43 1.28
C ILE A 28 -12.93 -4.34 1.13
N LYS A 29 -14.21 -4.66 1.37
CA LYS A 29 -15.29 -3.68 1.33
C LYS A 29 -15.10 -2.58 2.39
N ALA A 30 -14.69 -2.94 3.59
CA ALA A 30 -14.41 -2.00 4.67
C ALA A 30 -13.24 -1.08 4.30
N LEU A 31 -12.13 -1.64 3.81
CA LEU A 31 -10.98 -0.87 3.34
C LEU A 31 -11.38 0.09 2.21
N ALA A 32 -12.07 -0.40 1.18
CA ALA A 32 -12.54 0.42 0.06
C ALA A 32 -13.49 1.54 0.52
N HIS A 33 -14.29 1.32 1.56
CA HIS A 33 -15.11 2.37 2.16
C HIS A 33 -14.25 3.43 2.87
N GLN A 34 -13.24 3.03 3.66
CA GLN A 34 -12.34 3.98 4.31
C GLN A 34 -11.56 4.82 3.30
N ILE A 35 -11.07 4.19 2.21
CA ILE A 35 -10.35 4.89 1.14
C ILE A 35 -11.24 5.95 0.49
N ARG A 36 -12.50 5.64 0.17
CA ARG A 36 -13.44 6.63 -0.38
C ARG A 36 -13.82 7.73 0.60
N LEU A 37 -13.83 7.43 1.90
CA LEU A 37 -14.21 8.41 2.92
C LEU A 37 -13.11 9.43 3.19
N TYR A 38 -11.85 8.98 3.17
CA TYR A 38 -10.71 9.80 3.55
C TYR A 38 -9.84 10.24 2.37
N GLU A 39 -10.02 9.62 1.20
CA GLU A 39 -9.28 9.93 -0.02
C GLU A 39 -7.76 10.08 0.22
N PRO A 40 -7.11 9.09 0.85
CA PRO A 40 -5.70 9.22 1.21
C PRO A 40 -4.84 9.33 -0.05
N GLU A 41 -3.79 10.16 0.02
CA GLU A 41 -2.73 10.17 -0.99
C GLU A 41 -1.92 8.88 -0.94
N ILE A 42 -1.56 8.45 0.28
CA ILE A 42 -0.74 7.25 0.52
C ILE A 42 -1.36 6.38 1.61
N ILE A 43 -1.41 5.08 1.34
CA ILE A 43 -1.72 4.05 2.33
C ILE A 43 -0.41 3.40 2.78
N VAL A 44 -0.17 3.35 4.09
CA VAL A 44 0.96 2.63 4.68
C VAL A 44 0.44 1.45 5.49
N ALA A 45 0.91 0.25 5.18
CA ALA A 45 0.45 -0.99 5.81
C ALA A 45 1.58 -2.00 5.98
N SER A 46 1.47 -2.87 6.98
CA SER A 46 2.41 -3.99 7.17
C SER A 46 1.69 -5.33 7.26
N ASP A 47 2.43 -6.41 7.01
CA ASP A 47 2.02 -7.78 7.28
C ASP A 47 0.64 -8.14 6.65
N ALA A 48 -0.34 -8.52 7.47
CA ALA A 48 -1.67 -8.89 7.01
C ALA A 48 -2.47 -7.70 6.46
N GLU A 49 -2.21 -6.48 6.92
CA GLU A 49 -2.84 -5.29 6.36
C GLU A 49 -2.27 -4.99 4.97
N ALA A 50 -0.98 -5.24 4.74
CA ALA A 50 -0.37 -5.10 3.43
C ALA A 50 -0.96 -6.08 2.41
N ASP A 51 -1.23 -7.33 2.83
CA ASP A 51 -1.96 -8.30 2.01
C ASP A 51 -3.34 -7.80 1.61
N LEU A 52 -4.04 -7.16 2.56
CA LEU A 52 -5.37 -6.63 2.32
C LEU A 52 -5.35 -5.48 1.31
N VAL A 53 -4.34 -4.60 1.39
CA VAL A 53 -4.15 -3.53 0.39
C VAL A 53 -3.86 -4.12 -0.99
N LEU A 54 -3.01 -5.14 -1.09
CA LEU A 54 -2.75 -5.84 -2.35
C LEU A 54 -4.00 -6.57 -2.90
N ALA A 55 -4.85 -7.11 -2.02
CA ALA A 55 -6.12 -7.71 -2.45
C ALA A 55 -7.13 -6.65 -2.94
N ALA A 56 -7.00 -5.41 -2.46
CA ALA A 56 -7.87 -4.29 -2.77
C ALA A 56 -7.33 -3.36 -3.87
N LEU A 57 -6.24 -3.69 -4.57
CA LEU A 57 -5.65 -2.85 -5.65
C LEU A 57 -6.67 -2.27 -6.65
N PRO A 58 -7.71 -2.99 -7.10
CA PRO A 58 -8.71 -2.43 -8.01
C PRO A 58 -9.51 -1.25 -7.43
N HIS A 59 -9.47 -1.06 -6.11
CA HIS A 59 -10.11 0.04 -5.40
C HIS A 59 -9.14 1.20 -5.07
N LEU A 60 -7.86 1.08 -5.41
CA LEU A 60 -6.81 2.06 -5.11
C LEU A 60 -6.54 3.06 -6.26
N ALA A 61 -7.51 3.28 -7.13
CA ALA A 61 -7.30 3.98 -8.41
C ALA A 61 -6.68 5.39 -8.31
N CYS A 62 -6.70 6.03 -7.14
CA CYS A 62 -6.18 7.38 -6.93
C CYS A 62 -5.11 7.49 -5.83
N CYS A 63 -4.69 6.37 -5.20
CA CYS A 63 -3.81 6.41 -4.04
C CYS A 63 -2.57 5.52 -4.19
N ALA A 64 -1.44 6.05 -3.73
CA ALA A 64 -0.19 5.31 -3.59
C ALA A 64 -0.26 4.35 -2.39
N ALA A 65 0.64 3.38 -2.35
CA ALA A 65 0.82 2.59 -1.14
C ALA A 65 2.30 2.25 -0.85
N VAL A 66 2.64 2.24 0.43
CA VAL A 66 3.91 1.69 0.94
C VAL A 66 3.57 0.48 1.80
N LEU A 67 4.03 -0.70 1.37
CA LEU A 67 3.64 -1.98 1.95
C LEU A 67 4.87 -2.68 2.52
N GLU A 68 4.89 -2.92 3.83
CA GLU A 68 6.00 -3.57 4.52
C GLU A 68 5.70 -5.05 4.80
N GLN A 69 6.57 -5.94 4.34
CA GLN A 69 6.50 -7.39 4.60
C GLN A 69 5.11 -8.01 4.35
N PRO A 70 4.47 -7.82 3.18
CA PRO A 70 3.23 -8.54 2.88
C PRO A 70 3.43 -10.04 3.04
N LEU A 71 2.50 -10.70 3.74
CA LEU A 71 2.55 -12.14 4.04
C LEU A 71 2.08 -13.01 2.85
N LEU A 72 1.39 -12.41 1.89
CA LEU A 72 0.82 -12.99 0.67
C LEU A 72 -0.09 -14.21 0.93
N ARG A 73 -0.85 -14.19 2.02
CA ARG A 73 -1.72 -15.31 2.42
C ARG A 73 -2.94 -15.47 1.52
N HIS A 74 -3.43 -14.36 1.00
CA HIS A 74 -4.68 -14.28 0.25
C HIS A 74 -4.50 -13.68 -1.15
N VAL A 75 -3.27 -13.32 -1.48
CA VAL A 75 -2.92 -12.64 -2.73
C VAL A 75 -1.95 -13.52 -3.49
N LYS A 76 -2.29 -13.76 -4.76
CA LYS A 76 -1.42 -14.43 -5.71
C LYS A 76 -0.69 -13.36 -6.52
N PRO A 77 0.62 -13.13 -6.32
CA PRO A 77 1.32 -12.03 -6.98
C PRO A 77 1.23 -12.11 -8.51
N GLU A 78 1.11 -13.31 -9.09
CA GLU A 78 0.96 -13.51 -10.53
C GLU A 78 -0.31 -12.83 -11.08
N GLN A 79 -1.37 -12.77 -10.27
CA GLN A 79 -2.68 -12.21 -10.63
C GLN A 79 -2.74 -10.69 -10.42
N LEU A 80 -1.75 -10.10 -9.74
CA LEU A 80 -1.71 -8.67 -9.52
C LEU A 80 -1.36 -7.92 -10.81
N GLN A 81 -2.04 -6.80 -11.02
CA GLN A 81 -1.69 -5.86 -12.08
C GLN A 81 -0.51 -4.99 -11.63
N ALA A 82 0.35 -4.61 -12.58
CA ALA A 82 1.46 -3.71 -12.31
C ALA A 82 0.93 -2.31 -11.98
N GLN A 83 1.48 -1.69 -10.92
CA GLN A 83 1.11 -0.34 -10.49
C GLN A 83 2.37 0.39 -9.97
N HIS A 84 2.71 1.50 -10.61
CA HIS A 84 3.96 2.22 -10.34
C HIS A 84 3.97 3.00 -9.02
N HIS A 85 2.80 3.29 -8.45
CA HIS A 85 2.64 4.02 -7.19
C HIS A 85 2.59 3.10 -5.95
N ILE A 86 2.94 1.82 -6.11
CA ILE A 86 2.99 0.85 -5.02
C ILE A 86 4.46 0.50 -4.74
N HIS A 87 4.93 0.88 -3.56
CA HIS A 87 6.25 0.53 -3.03
C HIS A 87 6.08 -0.65 -2.07
N ILE A 88 6.84 -1.72 -2.29
CA ILE A 88 6.81 -2.91 -1.42
C ILE A 88 8.19 -3.09 -0.80
N ARG A 89 8.25 -3.09 0.54
CA ARG A 89 9.48 -3.33 1.30
C ARG A 89 9.52 -4.77 1.78
N LEU A 90 10.50 -5.55 1.33
CA LEU A 90 10.68 -6.97 1.64
C LEU A 90 12.08 -7.26 2.18
N ARG A 91 12.21 -8.28 3.04
CA ARG A 91 13.51 -8.73 3.57
C ARG A 91 14.09 -9.75 2.61
N THR A 92 15.33 -9.59 2.18
CA THR A 92 16.00 -10.63 1.41
C THR A 92 16.49 -11.76 2.33
N PRO A 93 16.36 -13.05 1.95
CA PRO A 93 15.74 -13.58 0.73
C PRO A 93 14.24 -13.88 0.91
N HIS A 94 13.36 -13.00 0.41
CA HIS A 94 11.93 -13.31 0.31
C HIS A 94 11.67 -14.12 -0.98
N PRO A 95 10.99 -15.27 -0.92
CA PRO A 95 10.82 -16.14 -2.08
C PRO A 95 10.05 -15.48 -3.24
N MET A 96 9.18 -14.51 -2.92
CA MET A 96 8.37 -13.77 -3.91
C MET A 96 8.99 -12.44 -4.34
N PHE A 97 10.22 -12.13 -3.95
CA PHE A 97 10.87 -10.84 -4.25
C PHE A 97 10.86 -10.54 -5.75
N GLN A 98 11.36 -11.46 -6.58
CA GLN A 98 11.47 -11.29 -8.03
C GLN A 98 10.10 -11.05 -8.68
N LEU A 99 9.11 -11.85 -8.32
CA LEU A 99 7.77 -11.77 -8.89
C LEU A 99 7.06 -10.45 -8.55
N LEU A 100 7.30 -9.91 -7.36
CA LEU A 100 6.78 -8.59 -6.98
C LEU A 100 7.57 -7.46 -7.66
N ALA A 101 8.88 -7.61 -7.84
CA ALA A 101 9.74 -6.63 -8.50
C ALA A 101 9.42 -6.47 -10.00
N GLU A 102 8.80 -7.46 -10.63
CA GLU A 102 8.28 -7.35 -12.00
C GLU A 102 7.08 -6.41 -12.13
N LYS A 103 6.36 -6.13 -11.02
CA LYS A 103 5.05 -5.44 -11.04
C LYS A 103 5.03 -4.14 -10.23
N PHE A 104 5.93 -4.02 -9.25
CA PHE A 104 5.94 -2.97 -8.25
C PHE A 104 7.37 -2.49 -7.99
N PHE A 105 7.51 -1.33 -7.36
CA PHE A 105 8.80 -0.89 -6.87
C PHE A 105 9.12 -1.64 -5.58
N VAL A 106 10.01 -2.63 -5.65
CA VAL A 106 10.40 -3.45 -4.49
C VAL A 106 11.74 -2.99 -3.94
N ILE A 107 11.77 -2.71 -2.64
CA ILE A 107 12.96 -2.23 -1.92
C ILE A 107 13.33 -3.27 -0.85
N ASP A 108 14.62 -3.53 -0.67
CA ASP A 108 15.06 -4.29 0.48
C ASP A 108 14.88 -3.46 1.75
N THR A 109 14.22 -4.03 2.77
CA THR A 109 14.09 -3.37 4.07
C THR A 109 15.42 -3.00 4.73
N GLU A 110 16.53 -3.63 4.35
CA GLU A 110 17.85 -3.30 4.89
C GLU A 110 18.43 -1.99 4.30
N ASP A 111 17.97 -1.57 3.12
CA ASP A 111 18.55 -0.43 2.39
C ASP A 111 17.91 0.91 2.78
N GLU A 112 16.60 0.94 3.00
CA GLU A 112 15.83 2.18 3.20
C GLU A 112 14.76 2.04 4.27
N SER A 113 14.44 3.13 4.98
CA SER A 113 13.36 3.15 5.98
C SER A 113 11.96 3.24 5.35
N LEU A 114 10.93 2.85 6.10
CA LEU A 114 9.53 2.96 5.67
C LEU A 114 9.19 4.41 5.29
N GLU A 115 9.58 5.36 6.13
CA GLU A 115 9.30 6.78 5.95
C GLU A 115 10.02 7.38 4.74
N TYR A 116 11.18 6.82 4.35
CA TYR A 116 11.84 7.23 3.11
C TYR A 116 10.96 6.89 1.90
N SER A 117 10.39 5.68 1.83
CA SER A 117 9.48 5.28 0.74
C SER A 117 8.21 6.13 0.72
N VAL A 118 7.68 6.49 1.89
CA VAL A 118 6.53 7.41 2.01
C VAL A 118 6.89 8.76 1.43
N GLN A 119 8.01 9.35 1.86
CA GLN A 119 8.45 10.67 1.38
C GLN A 119 8.76 10.65 -0.12
N HIS A 120 9.34 9.56 -0.63
CA HIS A 120 9.58 9.39 -2.05
C HIS A 120 8.26 9.45 -2.84
N LEU A 121 7.24 8.69 -2.45
CA LEU A 121 5.93 8.72 -3.11
C LEU A 121 5.24 10.09 -3.00
N LEU A 122 5.29 10.76 -1.84
CA LEU A 122 4.75 12.11 -1.68
C LEU A 122 5.42 13.10 -2.66
N ASN A 123 6.74 12.99 -2.79
CA ASN A 123 7.49 13.85 -3.68
C ASN A 123 7.19 13.54 -5.16
N THR A 124 6.94 12.29 -5.52
CA THR A 124 6.55 11.92 -6.90
C THR A 124 5.14 12.41 -7.25
N TYR A 125 4.18 12.30 -6.32
CA TYR A 125 2.81 12.83 -6.48
C TYR A 125 2.78 14.35 -6.74
N MET A 126 3.73 15.09 -6.16
CA MET A 126 3.83 16.56 -6.32
C MET A 126 4.43 16.99 -7.66
N ILE A 127 5.01 16.08 -8.46
CA ILE A 127 5.82 16.41 -9.64
C ILE A 127 5.15 16.01 -10.95
N GLU A 128 4.30 14.97 -10.99
CA GLU A 128 3.62 14.53 -12.21
C GLU A 128 2.10 14.58 -12.05
N PRO A 129 1.38 15.44 -12.80
CA PRO A 129 -0.07 15.35 -12.86
C PRO A 129 -0.47 14.02 -13.51
N PHE A 130 -1.46 13.34 -12.94
CA PHE A 130 -2.11 12.21 -13.60
C PHE A 130 -2.66 12.66 -14.96
N ASP A 131 -2.05 12.21 -16.05
CA ASP A 131 -2.57 12.34 -17.42
C ASP A 131 -3.84 11.46 -17.61
#